data_AF-A0A1I7L262-F1
#
_entry.id   AF-A0A1I7L262-F1
#
_cell.length_a   1.000
_cell.length_b   1.000
_cell.length_c   1.000
_cell.angle_alpha   90.00
_cell.angle_beta   90.00
_cell.angle_gamma   90.00
#
_symmetry.space_group_name_H-M   'P 1'
#
loop_
_entity.id
_entity.type
_entity.pdbx_description
1 polymer ?
#
loop_
_entity_poly.entity_id
_entity_poly.type
_entity_poly.pdbx_seq_one_letter_code
_entity_poly.pdbx_strand_id
1 'polypeptide(L)'
;MTRLVHRPIIVTETMPDTGAPAVFIDRGHKHVVKTVLDRWIESGKWWEGERYRTVYRVMTDTLAIYELELQGGKWTLYRVYD
;
A
#
# COMPACT_ATOMS: atom_id res chain seq x y z
N MET A 1 -16.27 -6.42 -5.32
CA MET A 1 -16.51 -6.27 -3.86
C MET A 1 -15.24 -5.76 -3.19
N THR A 2 -15.31 -5.01 -2.08
CA THR A 2 -14.11 -4.54 -1.38
C THR A 2 -13.86 -5.32 -0.10
N ARG A 3 -12.64 -5.83 0.12
CA ARG A 3 -12.26 -6.53 1.35
C ARG A 3 -11.17 -5.76 2.10
N LEU A 4 -11.48 -5.35 3.34
CA LEU A 4 -10.50 -4.86 4.30
C LEU A 4 -9.71 -6.04 4.84
N VAL A 5 -8.38 -5.92 4.84
CA VAL A 5 -7.49 -7.04 5.17
C VAL A 5 -6.48 -6.67 6.25
N HIS A 6 -5.97 -5.44 6.22
CA HIS A 6 -5.08 -4.88 7.23
C HIS A 6 -3.94 -5.83 7.67
N ARG A 7 -3.19 -6.37 6.70
CA ARG A 7 -2.12 -7.36 6.94
C ARG A 7 -0.74 -6.86 6.49
N PRO A 8 0.34 -7.21 7.20
CA PRO A 8 1.69 -6.77 6.83
C PRO A 8 2.11 -7.39 5.49
N ILE A 9 2.83 -6.61 4.69
CA ILE A 9 3.42 -7.04 3.42
C ILE A 9 4.90 -6.68 3.38
N ILE A 10 5.64 -7.36 2.50
CA ILE A 10 7.05 -7.07 2.27
C ILE A 10 7.16 -6.33 0.95
N VAL A 11 7.63 -5.09 0.97
CA VAL A 11 7.97 -4.35 -0.24
C VAL A 11 9.42 -4.62 -0.57
N THR A 12 9.68 -5.18 -1.76
CA THR A 12 11.05 -5.51 -2.20
C THR A 12 11.66 -4.40 -3.04
N GLU A 13 10.82 -3.67 -3.78
CA GLU A 13 11.25 -2.59 -4.66
C GLU A 13 10.27 -1.42 -4.56
N THR A 14 10.80 -0.20 -4.58
CA THR A 14 10.02 1.05 -4.62
C THR A 14 10.32 1.83 -5.89
N MET A 15 9.31 2.53 -6.39
CA MET A 15 9.44 3.45 -7.52
C MET A 15 10.16 4.73 -7.04
N PRO A 16 11.27 5.13 -7.65
CA PRO A 16 12.06 6.28 -7.21
C PRO A 16 11.28 7.60 -7.29
N ASP A 17 10.40 7.75 -8.29
CA ASP A 17 9.72 9.02 -8.57
C ASP A 17 8.54 9.29 -7.62
N THR A 18 7.82 8.23 -7.23
CA THR A 18 6.58 8.36 -6.44
C THR A 18 6.73 7.92 -4.98
N GLY A 19 7.78 7.16 -4.67
CA GLY A 19 7.94 6.47 -3.38
C GLY A 19 6.96 5.31 -3.18
N ALA A 20 6.16 4.99 -4.20
CA ALA A 20 5.21 3.88 -4.18
C ALA A 20 5.95 2.54 -4.29
N PRO A 21 5.37 1.43 -3.81
CA PRO A 21 5.97 0.12 -4.00
C PRO A 21 5.88 -0.27 -5.49
N ALA A 22 7.00 -0.66 -6.07
CA ALA A 22 7.06 -1.25 -7.41
C ALA A 22 6.74 -2.75 -7.36
N VAL A 23 7.21 -3.43 -6.31
CA VAL A 23 6.99 -4.86 -6.11
C VAL A 23 6.78 -5.14 -4.63
N PHE A 24 5.77 -5.95 -4.33
CA PHE A 24 5.50 -6.41 -2.97
C PHE A 24 5.11 -7.88 -2.92
N ILE A 25 5.32 -8.51 -1.76
CA ILE A 25 4.98 -9.89 -1.47
C ILE A 25 3.87 -9.92 -0.43
N ASP A 26 2.78 -10.59 -0.77
CA ASP A 26 1.64 -10.83 0.09
C ASP A 26 1.38 -12.34 0.22
N ARG A 27 1.47 -12.87 1.45
CA ARG A 27 1.28 -14.30 1.74
C ARG A 27 2.08 -15.25 0.82
N GLY A 28 3.30 -14.85 0.45
CA GLY A 28 4.17 -15.60 -0.46
C GLY A 28 3.91 -15.38 -1.95
N HIS A 29 2.87 -14.62 -2.32
CA HIS A 29 2.61 -14.22 -3.70
C HIS A 29 3.28 -12.90 -4.02
N LYS A 30 4.02 -12.86 -5.13
CA LYS A 30 4.63 -11.65 -5.66
C LYS A 30 3.60 -10.88 -6.48
N HIS A 31 3.47 -9.58 -6.21
CA HIS A 31 2.64 -8.65 -6.95
C HIS A 31 3.51 -7.55 -7.55
N VAL A 32 3.35 -7.28 -8.84
CA VAL A 32 4.09 -6.22 -9.54
C VAL A 32 3.14 -5.06 -9.79
N VAL A 33 3.45 -3.89 -9.24
CA VAL A 33 2.65 -2.69 -9.45
C VAL A 33 2.91 -2.15 -10.85
N LYS A 34 1.84 -2.00 -11.63
CA LYS A 34 1.86 -1.43 -12.99
C LYS A 34 1.49 0.04 -13.02
N THR A 35 0.61 0.46 -12.11
CA THR A 35 0.14 1.84 -12.07
C THR A 35 -0.17 2.25 -10.65
N VAL A 36 0.28 3.44 -10.26
CA VAL A 36 -0.18 4.12 -9.05
C VAL A 36 -1.38 4.95 -9.46
N LEU A 37 -2.56 4.54 -8.99
CA LEU A 37 -3.83 5.19 -9.31
C LEU A 37 -4.03 6.45 -8.47
N ASP A 38 -3.60 6.42 -7.21
CA ASP A 38 -3.72 7.55 -6.30
C ASP A 38 -2.72 7.47 -5.13
N ARG A 39 -2.44 8.61 -4.51
CA ARG A 39 -1.59 8.73 -3.31
C ARG A 39 -2.09 9.84 -2.41
N TRP A 40 -2.41 9.52 -1.17
CA TRP A 40 -2.80 10.51 -0.16
C TRP A 40 -2.14 10.23 1.19
N ILE A 41 -2.03 11.29 1.99
CA ILE A 41 -1.56 11.19 3.37
C ILE A 41 -2.78 11.30 4.27
N GLU A 42 -2.97 10.31 5.13
CA GLU A 42 -3.92 10.43 6.22
C GLU A 42 -3.16 10.83 7.48
N SER A 43 -3.51 12.00 8.00
CA SER A 43 -3.19 12.35 9.37
C SER A 43 -4.03 11.45 10.26
N GLY A 44 -3.39 10.56 11.02
CA GLY A 44 -4.05 9.90 12.13
C GLY A 44 -4.51 10.94 13.17
N LYS A 45 -4.82 10.48 14.38
CA LYS A 45 -4.99 11.38 15.52
C LYS A 45 -3.63 11.96 15.89
N TRP A 46 -3.17 12.93 15.12
CA TRP A 46 -1.89 13.60 15.27
C TRP A 46 -1.77 14.28 16.65
N TRP A 47 -2.91 14.61 17.26
CA TRP A 47 -3.01 15.10 18.64
C TRP A 47 -2.81 14.01 19.73
N GLU A 48 -2.92 12.73 19.41
CA GLU A 48 -2.60 11.59 20.30
C GLU A 48 -1.20 10.99 19.98
N GLY A 49 -0.38 11.67 19.17
CA GLY A 49 0.94 11.19 18.77
C GLY A 49 0.92 10.11 17.67
N GLU A 50 -0.22 9.90 17.03
CA GLU A 50 -0.36 8.95 15.92
C GLU A 50 0.37 9.47 14.68
N ARG A 51 1.27 8.66 14.13
CA ARG A 51 2.10 9.04 12.97
C ARG A 51 1.25 9.11 11.71
N TYR A 52 1.58 10.08 10.84
CA TYR A 52 1.07 10.16 9.47
C TYR A 52 1.23 8.80 8.78
N ARG A 53 0.19 8.40 8.07
CA ARG A 53 0.26 7.25 7.16
C ARG A 53 0.11 7.73 5.73
N THR A 54 0.91 7.17 4.85
CA THR A 54 0.79 7.41 3.42
C THR A 54 0.10 6.22 2.80
N VAL A 55 -1.01 6.46 2.10
CA VAL A 55 -1.76 5.41 1.41
C VAL A 55 -1.53 5.55 -0.08
N TYR A 56 -1.25 4.42 -0.72
CA TYR A 56 -1.07 4.28 -2.16
C TYR A 56 -2.15 3.35 -2.70
N ARG A 57 -2.96 3.82 -3.64
CA ARG A 57 -3.84 2.95 -4.42
C ARG A 57 -3.10 2.54 -5.68
N VAL A 58 -2.91 1.24 -5.86
CA VAL A 58 -2.10 0.68 -6.95
C VAL A 58 -2.87 -0.39 -7.70
N MET A 59 -2.60 -0.51 -9.00
CA MET A 59 -3.04 -1.62 -9.84
C MET A 59 -1.85 -2.51 -10.17
N THR A 60 -2.02 -3.83 -10.01
CA THR A 60 -0.98 -4.82 -10.27
C THR A 60 -1.06 -5.40 -11.66
N ASP A 61 -0.09 -6.24 -12.00
CA ASP A 61 -0.01 -7.05 -13.22
C ASP A 61 -1.22 -7.98 -13.43
N THR A 62 -1.89 -8.37 -12.36
CA THR A 62 -3.14 -9.14 -12.38
C THR A 62 -4.40 -8.27 -12.57
N LEU A 63 -4.25 -6.97 -12.84
CA LEU A 63 -5.33 -5.96 -12.88
C LEU A 63 -6.09 -5.78 -11.55
N ALA A 64 -5.65 -6.45 -10.49
CA ALA A 64 -6.21 -6.26 -9.15
C ALA A 64 -5.78 -4.91 -8.58
N ILE A 65 -6.68 -4.26 -7.84
CA ILE A 65 -6.41 -2.98 -7.20
C ILE A 65 -6.22 -3.20 -5.70
N TYR A 66 -5.18 -2.56 -5.16
CA TYR A 66 -4.79 -2.65 -3.76
C TYR A 66 -4.58 -1.27 -3.16
N GLU A 67 -4.92 -1.12 -1.88
CA GLU A 67 -4.49 0.02 -1.07
C GLU A 67 -3.39 -0.43 -0.12
N LEU A 68 -2.23 0.20 -0.27
CA LEU A 68 -1.02 -0.07 0.48
C LEU A 68 -0.74 1.12 1.39
N GLU A 69 -0.60 0.84 2.67
CA GLU A 69 -0.36 1.84 3.71
C GLU A 69 1.10 1.76 4.15
N LEU A 70 1.77 2.91 4.20
CA LEU A 70 3.08 3.08 4.80
C LEU A 70 2.93 3.93 6.06
N GLN A 71 3.19 3.33 7.23
CA GLN A 71 3.17 4.03 8.51
C GLN A 71 4.42 3.67 9.33
N GLY A 72 5.20 4.67 9.72
CA GLY A 72 6.40 4.45 10.54
C GLY A 72 7.41 3.46 9.95
N GLY A 73 7.52 3.40 8.62
CA GLY A 73 8.41 2.47 7.89
C GLY A 73 7.85 1.06 7.69
N LYS A 74 6.63 0.79 8.14
CA LYS A 74 5.95 -0.50 7.96
C LYS A 74 4.92 -0.43 6.84
N TRP A 75 4.94 -1.43 5.97
CA TRP A 75 3.98 -1.58 4.89
C TRP A 75 2.86 -2.56 5.26
N THR A 76 1.63 -2.13 5.01
CA THR A 76 0.42 -2.91 5.28
C THR A 76 -0.46 -2.91 4.03
N LEU A 77 -0.97 -4.09 3.64
CA LEU A 77 -2.08 -4.21 2.70
C LEU A 77 -3.37 -3.87 3.43
N TYR A 78 -3.88 -2.66 3.19
CA TYR A 78 -5.06 -2.14 3.86
C TYR A 78 -6.35 -2.70 3.25
N ARG A 79 -6.49 -2.61 1.93
CA ARG A 79 -7.70 -3.01 1.20
C ARG A 79 -7.38 -3.68 -0.13
N VAL A 80 -8.24 -4.63 -0.49
CA VAL A 80 -8.25 -5.31 -1.79
C VAL A 80 -9.57 -5.02 -2.47
N TYR A 81 -9.51 -4.70 -3.76
CA TYR A 81 -10.66 -4.55 -4.63
C TYR A 81 -10.71 -5.79 -5.55
N ASP A 82 -11.80 -6.55 -5.44
CA ASP A 82 -12.12 -7.75 -6.24
C ASP A 82 -13.25 -7.44 -7.24
#